data_AF-A0A8S9QFM6-F1
#
_entry.id   AF-A0A8S9QFM6-F1
#
_cell.length_a   1.000
_cell.length_b   1.000
_cell.length_c   1.000
_cell.angle_alpha   90.00
_cell.angle_beta   90.00
_cell.angle_gamma   90.00
#
_symmetry.space_group_name_H-M   'P 1'
#
loop_
_entity.id
_entity.type
_entity.pdbx_description
1 polymer ?
#
loop_
_entity_poly.entity_id
_entity_poly.type
_entity_poly.pdbx_seq_one_letter_code
_entity_poly.pdbx_strand_id
1 'polypeptide(L)'
;MLSLRSKKPKGQLPPEPRGWPFIGNLFHMLMNRPAHVWIHRSMEDMQTKIGCFRFARVHLITVTSSEIAREVLREKDEALADRSESYSRNLISHGYKEVIFSSYGESWKLMKKMMITKLMSPTMLSKTLDDRTLEADNIVTYVFNLSLSGSINEVG
;
A
#
# COMPACT_ATOMS: atom_id res chain seq x y z
N MET A 1 54.43 -7.66 -7.41
CA MET A 1 53.08 -8.26 -7.56
C MET A 1 52.06 -7.32 -6.93
N LEU A 2 51.33 -6.56 -7.74
CA LEU A 2 50.28 -5.65 -7.27
C LEU A 2 48.99 -6.45 -7.07
N SER A 3 48.59 -6.60 -5.80
CA SER A 3 47.34 -7.24 -5.40
C SER A 3 46.15 -6.40 -5.88
N LEU A 4 45.38 -6.94 -6.82
CA LEU A 4 44.12 -6.34 -7.27
C LEU A 4 43.06 -6.55 -6.19
N ARG A 5 42.81 -5.48 -5.41
CA ARG A 5 41.64 -5.39 -4.52
C ARG A 5 40.37 -5.63 -5.34
N SER A 6 39.72 -6.77 -5.10
CA SER A 6 38.37 -7.05 -5.60
C SER A 6 37.40 -5.98 -5.10
N LYS A 7 36.86 -5.17 -6.02
CA LYS A 7 35.77 -4.23 -5.71
C LYS A 7 34.53 -5.09 -5.43
N LYS A 8 33.99 -5.03 -4.20
CA LYS A 8 32.66 -5.58 -3.90
C LYS A 8 31.67 -5.07 -4.95
N PRO A 9 30.87 -5.93 -5.60
CA PRO A 9 29.87 -5.46 -6.55
C PRO A 9 28.94 -4.49 -5.82
N LYS A 10 28.80 -3.26 -6.35
CA LYS A 10 27.73 -2.35 -5.95
C LYS A 10 26.43 -3.12 -6.15
N GLY A 11 25.61 -3.23 -5.10
CA GLY A 11 24.39 -4.04 -5.12
C GLY A 11 23.59 -3.78 -6.38
N GLN A 12 23.37 -4.83 -7.17
CA GLN A 12 22.57 -4.73 -8.39
C GLN A 12 21.13 -4.51 -7.96
N LEU A 13 20.47 -3.52 -8.57
CA LEU A 13 19.03 -3.37 -8.40
C LEU A 13 18.33 -4.60 -9.00
N PRO A 14 17.15 -4.99 -8.47
CA PRO A 14 16.32 -5.99 -9.11
C PRO A 14 16.02 -5.63 -10.57
N PRO A 15 15.66 -6.62 -11.41
CA PRO A 15 15.27 -6.39 -12.80
C PRO A 15 14.27 -5.23 -12.95
N GLU A 16 14.53 -4.33 -13.90
CA GLU A 16 13.69 -3.16 -14.18
C GLU A 16 13.12 -3.27 -15.61
N PRO A 17 11.82 -3.01 -15.81
CA PRO A 17 11.25 -2.95 -17.14
C PRO A 17 11.76 -1.70 -17.87
N ARG A 18 11.82 -1.76 -19.21
CA ARG A 18 12.30 -0.65 -20.03
C ARG A 18 11.40 0.58 -19.85
N GLY A 19 11.94 1.62 -19.21
CA GLY A 19 11.30 2.92 -19.02
C GLY A 19 11.91 4.01 -19.89
N TRP A 20 11.23 5.16 -19.95
CA TRP A 20 11.74 6.34 -20.65
C TRP A 20 12.92 6.99 -19.90
N PRO A 21 13.81 7.71 -20.62
CA PRO A 21 14.83 8.55 -20.00
C PRO A 21 14.19 9.55 -19.03
N PHE A 22 14.82 9.76 -17.87
CA PHE A 22 14.41 10.65 -16.76
C PHE A 22 13.10 10.30 -16.03
N ILE A 23 12.03 9.95 -16.77
CA ILE A 23 10.69 9.72 -16.23
C ILE A 23 10.49 8.26 -15.80
N GLY A 24 11.26 7.33 -16.37
CA GLY A 24 11.15 5.89 -16.08
C GLY A 24 9.83 5.33 -16.58
N ASN A 25 9.15 4.57 -15.73
CA ASN A 25 7.92 3.86 -16.03
C ASN A 25 6.64 4.66 -15.67
N LEU A 26 6.77 5.94 -15.29
CA LEU A 26 5.62 6.75 -14.86
C LEU A 26 4.58 6.91 -15.98
N PHE A 27 5.02 7.13 -17.21
CA PHE A 27 4.11 7.26 -18.35
C PHE A 27 3.34 5.96 -18.61
N HIS A 28 4.02 4.80 -18.58
CA HIS A 28 3.39 3.49 -18.73
C HIS A 28 2.35 3.23 -17.62
N MET A 29 2.62 3.60 -16.38
CA MET A 29 1.68 3.48 -15.27
C MET A 29 0.43 4.36 -15.46
N LEU A 30 0.59 5.57 -16.00
CA LEU A 30 -0.55 6.48 -16.24
C LEU A 30 -1.47 5.97 -17.36
N MET A 31 -0.90 5.35 -18.40
CA MET A 31 -1.67 4.79 -19.52
C MET A 31 -2.36 3.47 -19.16
N ASN A 32 -1.75 2.65 -18.29
CA ASN A 32 -2.24 1.31 -17.97
C ASN A 32 -2.84 1.25 -16.57
N ARG A 33 -4.04 1.81 -16.41
CA ARG A 33 -4.78 1.75 -15.14
C ARG A 33 -5.61 0.46 -15.04
N PRO A 34 -5.75 -0.13 -13.85
CA PRO A 34 -5.14 0.29 -12.58
C PRO A 34 -3.66 -0.11 -12.47
N ALA A 35 -2.86 0.75 -11.81
CA ALA A 35 -1.40 0.63 -11.77
C ALA A 35 -0.89 -0.70 -11.20
N HIS A 36 -1.58 -1.27 -10.19
CA HIS A 36 -1.16 -2.53 -9.57
C HIS A 36 -1.29 -3.73 -10.53
N VAL A 37 -2.30 -3.74 -11.41
CA VAL A 37 -2.48 -4.80 -12.43
C VAL A 37 -1.37 -4.69 -13.48
N TRP A 38 -1.05 -3.48 -13.92
CA TRP A 38 0.04 -3.26 -14.87
C TRP A 38 1.41 -3.67 -14.28
N ILE A 39 1.68 -3.32 -13.01
CA ILE A 39 2.88 -3.77 -12.30
C ILE A 39 2.94 -5.30 -12.24
N HIS A 40 1.82 -5.96 -11.91
CA HIS A 40 1.75 -7.42 -11.84
C HIS A 40 2.09 -8.07 -13.19
N ARG A 41 1.43 -7.63 -14.28
CA ARG A 41 1.71 -8.14 -15.63
C ARG A 41 3.16 -7.90 -16.04
N SER A 42 3.71 -6.74 -15.73
CA SER A 42 5.11 -6.42 -16.02
C SER A 42 6.07 -7.35 -15.27
N MET A 43 5.74 -7.74 -14.03
CA MET A 43 6.52 -8.71 -13.26
C MET A 43 6.47 -10.11 -13.87
N GLU A 44 5.30 -10.53 -14.38
CA GLU A 44 5.11 -11.79 -15.11
C GLU A 44 5.91 -11.82 -16.41
N ASP A 45 5.85 -10.74 -17.21
CA ASP A 45 6.59 -10.60 -18.47
C ASP A 45 8.11 -10.66 -18.26
N MET A 46 8.59 -10.08 -17.16
CA MET A 46 10.01 -10.16 -16.75
C MET A 46 10.39 -11.48 -16.08
N GLN A 47 9.41 -12.35 -15.80
CA GLN A 47 9.59 -13.63 -15.10
C GLN A 47 10.38 -13.51 -13.78
N THR A 48 10.12 -12.44 -13.02
CA THR A 48 10.83 -12.15 -11.76
C THR A 48 9.90 -12.11 -10.56
N LYS A 49 10.43 -12.51 -9.40
CA LYS A 49 9.75 -12.45 -8.10
C LYS A 49 10.00 -11.12 -7.36
N ILE A 50 11.07 -10.41 -7.73
CA ILE A 50 11.43 -9.07 -7.23
C ILE A 50 11.78 -8.19 -8.43
N GLY A 51 11.15 -7.02 -8.54
CA GLY A 51 11.39 -6.09 -9.63
C GLY A 51 11.49 -4.65 -9.13
N CYS A 52 12.13 -3.80 -9.93
CA CYS A 52 12.30 -2.38 -9.66
C CYS A 52 11.58 -1.56 -10.72
N PHE A 53 10.69 -0.67 -10.31
CA PHE A 53 10.04 0.29 -11.20
C PHE A 53 10.51 1.70 -10.85
N ARG A 54 11.13 2.39 -11.81
CA ARG A 54 11.49 3.80 -11.63
C ARG A 54 10.34 4.73 -11.97
N PHE A 55 9.95 5.59 -11.04
CA PHE A 55 8.99 6.68 -11.23
C PHE A 55 9.69 8.02 -11.00
N ALA A 56 10.17 8.62 -12.08
CA ALA A 56 11.08 9.77 -12.03
C ALA A 56 12.27 9.51 -11.09
N ARG A 57 12.28 10.13 -9.90
CA ARG A 57 13.35 10.00 -8.88
C ARG A 57 13.08 8.92 -7.82
N VAL A 58 11.94 8.24 -7.88
CA VAL A 58 11.53 7.24 -6.89
C VAL A 58 11.71 5.84 -7.47
N HIS A 59 12.29 4.94 -6.69
CA HIS A 59 12.35 3.51 -7.00
C HIS A 59 11.27 2.77 -6.22
N LEU A 60 10.39 2.08 -6.93
CA LEU A 60 9.42 1.16 -6.34
C LEU A 60 9.94 -0.27 -6.48
N ILE A 61 10.34 -0.88 -5.38
CA ILE A 61 10.63 -2.30 -5.33
C ILE A 61 9.33 -3.07 -5.13
N THR A 62 9.04 -3.98 -6.04
CA THR A 62 7.84 -4.82 -6.02
C THR A 62 8.21 -6.27 -5.77
N VAL A 63 7.42 -6.95 -4.96
CA VAL A 63 7.58 -8.37 -4.63
C VAL A 63 6.27 -9.09 -4.95
N THR A 64 6.35 -10.22 -5.66
CA THR A 64 5.18 -11.04 -6.05
C THR A 64 5.19 -12.44 -5.43
N SER A 65 6.28 -12.85 -4.78
CA SER A 65 6.40 -14.15 -4.10
C SER A 65 6.03 -14.05 -2.62
N SER A 66 5.25 -15.02 -2.14
CA SER A 66 4.83 -15.10 -0.73
C SER A 66 6.03 -15.33 0.20
N GLU A 67 7.02 -16.10 -0.23
CA GLU A 67 8.23 -16.37 0.53
C GLU A 67 9.03 -15.09 0.78
N ILE A 68 9.23 -14.28 -0.27
CA ILE A 68 9.97 -13.02 -0.18
C ILE A 68 9.15 -11.97 0.57
N ALA A 69 7.83 -11.94 0.36
CA ALA A 69 6.95 -11.05 1.11
C ALA A 69 7.00 -11.34 2.62
N ARG A 70 7.11 -12.61 3.03
CA ARG A 70 7.31 -12.99 4.43
C ARG A 70 8.64 -12.48 4.96
N GLU A 71 9.72 -12.60 4.20
CA GLU A 71 11.03 -12.07 4.60
C GLU A 71 10.96 -10.55 4.79
N VAL A 72 10.39 -9.82 3.83
CA VAL A 72 10.24 -8.36 3.87
C VAL A 72 9.35 -7.89 5.03
N LEU A 73 8.21 -8.54 5.25
CA LEU A 73 7.18 -8.08 6.19
C LEU A 73 7.31 -8.65 7.61
N ARG A 74 8.17 -9.65 7.82
CA ARG A 74 8.38 -10.27 9.15
C ARG A 74 9.84 -10.35 9.55
N GLU A 75 10.70 -10.86 8.68
CA GLU A 75 12.11 -11.11 9.04
C GLU A 75 12.96 -9.83 8.96
N LYS A 76 12.54 -8.87 8.11
CA LYS A 76 13.18 -7.57 7.88
C LYS A 76 12.23 -6.40 8.18
N ASP A 77 11.18 -6.64 8.96
CA ASP A 77 10.11 -5.68 9.18
C ASP A 77 10.62 -4.37 9.79
N GLU A 78 11.49 -4.42 10.79
CA GLU A 78 12.06 -3.24 11.44
C GLU A 78 12.85 -2.34 10.46
N ALA A 79 13.66 -2.96 9.59
CA ALA A 79 14.46 -2.22 8.61
C ALA A 79 13.63 -1.62 7.47
N LEU A 80 12.43 -2.16 7.23
CA LEU A 80 11.53 -1.77 6.14
C LEU A 80 10.20 -1.19 6.66
N ALA A 81 10.12 -0.85 7.95
CA ALA A 81 8.89 -0.39 8.59
C ALA A 81 8.52 1.05 8.19
N ASP A 82 9.52 1.85 7.81
CA ASP A 82 9.32 3.24 7.42
C ASP A 82 8.57 3.38 6.11
N ARG A 83 7.79 4.47 6.02
CA ARG A 83 6.98 4.79 4.85
C ARG A 83 7.61 5.94 4.11
N SER A 84 7.58 5.88 2.77
CA SER A 84 8.04 6.99 1.95
C SER A 84 7.28 8.28 2.28
N GLU A 85 7.91 9.43 2.13
CA GLU A 85 7.24 10.70 2.34
C GLU A 85 6.50 11.15 1.08
N SER A 86 5.45 11.95 1.25
CA SER A 86 4.86 12.70 0.13
C SER A 86 4.12 13.91 0.67
N TYR A 87 4.03 14.97 -0.14
CA TYR A 87 3.30 16.18 0.21
C TYR A 87 1.85 15.89 0.65
N SER A 88 1.09 15.10 -0.13
CA SER A 88 -0.29 14.77 0.20
C SER A 88 -0.42 14.04 1.53
N ARG A 89 0.48 13.07 1.80
CA ARG A 89 0.53 12.35 3.08
C ARG A 89 0.84 13.29 4.24
N ASN A 90 1.81 14.19 4.10
CA ASN A 90 2.13 15.17 5.14
C ASN A 90 0.90 16.03 5.48
N LEU A 91 0.18 16.52 4.45
CA LEU A 91 -1.01 17.36 4.64
C LEU A 91 -2.13 16.61 5.37
N ILE A 92 -2.54 15.42 4.91
CA ILE A 92 -3.66 14.67 5.51
C ILE A 92 -3.31 14.11 6.90
N SER A 93 -2.03 13.85 7.17
CA SER A 93 -1.54 13.33 8.46
C SER A 93 -1.19 14.41 9.47
N HIS A 94 -1.44 15.69 9.14
CA HIS A 94 -1.08 16.83 9.97
C HIS A 94 0.41 16.81 10.37
N GLY A 95 1.28 16.52 9.41
CA GLY A 95 2.72 16.38 9.63
C GLY A 95 3.11 15.06 10.27
N TYR A 96 2.52 13.95 9.83
CA TYR A 96 2.88 12.57 10.22
C TYR A 96 2.65 12.27 11.72
N LYS A 97 1.60 12.84 12.31
CA LYS A 97 1.25 12.68 13.73
C LYS A 97 0.19 11.61 14.01
N GLU A 98 -0.15 10.81 13.01
CA GLU A 98 -1.17 9.75 13.10
C GLU A 98 -0.56 8.35 12.90
N VAL A 99 -1.33 7.28 13.17
CA VAL A 99 -0.83 5.89 13.22
C VAL A 99 -0.44 5.30 11.86
N ILE A 100 -1.07 5.76 10.79
CA ILE A 100 -0.91 5.24 9.44
C ILE A 100 0.39 5.79 8.86
N PHE A 101 0.58 7.09 8.63
CA PHE A 101 1.74 7.62 7.90
C PHE A 101 2.93 8.04 8.76
N SER A 102 2.87 7.97 10.08
CA SER A 102 4.05 8.29 10.91
C SER A 102 5.21 7.33 10.66
N SER A 103 6.44 7.86 10.73
CA SER A 103 7.67 7.04 10.72
C SER A 103 7.71 6.07 11.90
N TYR A 104 8.35 4.93 11.70
CA TYR A 104 8.52 3.91 12.69
C TYR A 104 9.40 4.42 13.84
N GLY A 105 8.93 4.21 15.07
CA GLY A 105 9.62 4.65 16.28
C GLY A 105 8.76 4.44 17.52
N GLU A 106 9.26 4.84 18.68
CA GLU A 106 8.57 4.63 19.96
C GLU A 106 7.19 5.31 20.00
N SER A 107 7.08 6.52 19.45
CA SER A 107 5.79 7.23 19.35
C SER A 107 4.77 6.44 18.52
N TRP A 108 5.18 5.92 17.35
CA TRP A 108 4.31 5.09 16.53
C TRP A 108 3.92 3.78 17.22
N LYS A 109 4.88 3.09 17.87
CA LYS A 109 4.62 1.86 18.64
C LYS A 109 3.59 2.10 19.74
N LEU A 110 3.70 3.22 20.46
CA LEU A 110 2.75 3.60 21.50
C LEU A 110 1.35 3.84 20.93
N MET A 111 1.24 4.63 19.85
CA MET A 111 -0.06 4.90 19.22
C MET A 111 -0.68 3.62 18.66
N LYS A 112 0.10 2.76 17.99
CA LYS A 112 -0.35 1.45 17.50
C LYS A 112 -0.86 0.57 18.65
N LYS A 113 -0.14 0.54 19.77
CA LYS A 113 -0.58 -0.21 20.97
C LYS A 113 -1.91 0.31 21.50
N MET A 114 -2.10 1.63 21.60
CA MET A 114 -3.38 2.20 22.03
C MET A 114 -4.51 1.85 21.05
N MET A 115 -4.27 2.00 19.74
CA MET A 115 -5.25 1.68 18.70
C MET A 115 -5.69 0.21 18.77
N ILE A 116 -4.76 -0.73 18.86
CA ILE A 116 -5.07 -2.17 18.92
C ILE A 116 -5.75 -2.55 20.23
N THR A 117 -5.25 -2.04 21.37
CA THR A 117 -5.75 -2.47 22.69
C THR A 117 -7.05 -1.80 23.12
N LYS A 118 -7.34 -0.60 22.61
CA LYS A 118 -8.55 0.15 22.95
C LYS A 118 -9.56 0.08 21.81
N LEU A 119 -9.23 0.61 20.64
CA LEU A 119 -10.19 0.80 19.55
C LEU A 119 -10.49 -0.48 18.78
N MET A 120 -9.47 -1.25 18.43
CA MET A 120 -9.58 -2.51 17.68
C MET A 120 -9.53 -3.75 18.57
N SER A 121 -10.04 -3.62 19.81
CA SER A 121 -10.10 -4.73 20.75
C SER A 121 -11.34 -5.61 20.51
N PRO A 122 -11.29 -6.91 20.84
CA PRO A 122 -12.48 -7.77 20.81
C PRO A 122 -13.63 -7.22 21.66
N THR A 123 -13.31 -6.59 22.79
CA THR A 123 -14.32 -5.94 23.65
C THR A 123 -15.02 -4.78 22.94
N MET A 124 -14.28 -3.90 22.26
CA MET A 124 -14.89 -2.82 21.47
C MET A 124 -15.68 -3.35 20.27
N LEU A 125 -15.21 -4.45 19.66
CA LEU A 125 -15.92 -5.12 18.58
C LEU A 125 -17.29 -5.62 19.05
N SER A 126 -17.36 -6.31 20.19
CA SER A 126 -18.63 -6.78 20.77
C SER A 126 -19.50 -5.60 21.22
N LYS A 127 -18.89 -4.58 21.85
CA LYS A 127 -19.63 -3.41 22.34
C LYS A 127 -20.34 -2.64 21.23
N THR A 128 -19.73 -2.54 20.05
CA THR A 128 -20.30 -1.81 18.90
C THR A 128 -21.11 -2.70 17.96
N LEU A 129 -21.46 -3.93 18.36
CA LEU A 129 -22.19 -4.86 17.50
C LEU A 129 -23.59 -4.34 17.14
N ASP A 130 -24.34 -3.88 18.15
CA ASP A 130 -25.73 -3.44 17.95
C ASP A 130 -25.79 -2.21 17.04
N ASP A 131 -24.94 -1.21 17.29
CA ASP A 131 -24.84 0.00 16.47
C ASP A 131 -24.49 -0.34 15.00
N ARG A 132 -23.54 -1.26 14.79
CA ARG A 132 -23.15 -1.68 13.43
C ARG A 132 -24.25 -2.46 12.72
N THR A 133 -25.02 -3.24 13.46
CA THR A 133 -26.15 -4.01 12.90
C THR A 133 -27.28 -3.07 12.52
N LEU A 134 -27.60 -2.11 13.39
CA LEU A 134 -28.58 -1.06 13.11
C LEU A 134 -28.21 -0.24 11.86
N GLU A 135 -26.94 0.16 11.73
CA GLU A 135 -26.50 0.92 10.56
C GLU A 135 -26.54 0.07 9.28
N ALA A 136 -26.23 -1.23 9.37
CA ALA A 136 -26.38 -2.14 8.25
C ALA A 136 -27.85 -2.26 7.80
N ASP A 137 -28.78 -2.39 8.74
CA ASP A 137 -30.22 -2.45 8.46
C ASP A 137 -30.73 -1.14 7.85
N ASN A 138 -30.24 0.01 8.33
CA ASN A 138 -30.54 1.32 7.76
C ASN A 138 -30.07 1.43 6.31
N ILE A 139 -28.84 0.99 6.01
CA ILE A 139 -28.29 0.99 4.65
C ILE A 139 -29.13 0.11 3.72
N VAL A 140 -29.50 -1.10 4.16
CA VAL A 140 -30.34 -2.01 3.37
C VAL A 140 -31.71 -1.38 3.09
N THR A 141 -32.34 -0.81 4.12
CA THR A 141 -33.64 -0.13 3.99
C THR A 141 -33.56 1.06 3.05
N TYR A 142 -32.49 1.86 3.14
CA TYR A 142 -32.26 2.99 2.24
C TYR A 142 -32.14 2.56 0.78
N VAL A 143 -31.32 1.54 0.50
CA VAL A 143 -31.15 1.00 -0.87
C VAL A 143 -32.47 0.40 -1.41
N PHE A 144 -33.24 -0.28 -0.56
CA PHE A 144 -34.55 -0.82 -0.93
C PHE A 144 -35.56 0.28 -1.30
N ASN A 145 -35.63 1.36 -0.54
CA ASN A 145 -36.51 2.47 -0.84
C ASN A 145 -36.09 3.23 -2.13
N LEU A 146 -34.79 3.33 -2.38
CA LEU A 146 -34.28 3.88 -3.64
C LEU A 146 -34.67 3.03 -4.84
N SER A 147 -34.63 1.70 -4.74
CA SER A 147 -35.03 0.83 -5.86
C SER A 147 -36.53 0.92 -6.16
N LEU A 148 -37.38 1.05 -5.14
CA LEU A 148 -38.81 1.25 -5.31
C LEU A 148 -39.14 2.60 -5.96
N SER A 149 -38.47 3.67 -5.54
CA SER A 149 -38.68 5.02 -6.09
C SER A 149 -38.10 5.20 -7.51
N GLY A 150 -36.98 4.53 -7.83
CA GLY A 150 -36.44 4.48 -9.19
C GLY A 150 -37.37 3.78 -10.18
N SER A 151 -38.06 2.72 -9.74
CA SER A 151 -39.04 1.99 -10.56
C SER A 151 -40.31 2.81 -10.87
N ILE A 152 -40.61 3.85 -10.08
CA ILE A 152 -41.78 4.72 -10.27
C ILE A 152 -41.50 5.82 -11.33
N ASN A 153 -40.23 6.12 -11.63
CA ASN A 153 -39.86 7.21 -12.54
C ASN A 153 -39.60 6.77 -14.00
N GLU A 154 -39.74 5.48 -14.34
CA GLU A 154 -39.59 4.98 -15.72
C GLU A 154 -40.94 4.65 -16.42
N VAL A 155 -42.08 5.00 -15.80
CA VAL A 155 -43.41 4.89 -16.43
C VAL A 155 -43.96 6.30 -16.69
N GLY A 156 -43.46 6.93 -17.75
CA GLY A 156 -43.90 8.26 -18.23
C GLY A 156 -43.45 8.53 -19.65
#